data_AF-A0A0E3S5R3-F1
#
_entry.id   AF-A0A0E3S5R3-F1
#
_cell.length_a   1.000
_cell.length_b   1.000
_cell.length_c   1.000
_cell.angle_alpha   90.00
_cell.angle_beta   90.00
_cell.angle_gamma   90.00
#
_symmetry.space_group_name_H-M   'P 1'
#
loop_
_entity.id
_entity.type
_entity.pdbx_description
1 polymer ?
#
loop_
_entity_poly.entity_id
_entity_poly.type
_entity_poly.pdbx_seq_one_letter_code
_entity_poly.pdbx_strand_id
1 'polypeptide(L)' 'MKKKLQDYGIHVPEGNRGELSGKGVTADYEWDGQSNLTITITEKPFIVSCDTAARKIKDFVKECHGS' A
#
# COMPACT_ATOMS: atom_id res chain seq x y z
N MET A 1 -1.71 -5.27 -9.36
CA MET A 1 -1.48 -4.46 -8.13
C MET A 1 -0.31 -4.98 -7.30
N LYS A 2 -0.30 -6.23 -6.78
CA LYS A 2 0.83 -6.77 -5.98
C LYS A 2 2.20 -6.60 -6.64
N LYS A 3 2.33 -6.98 -7.92
CA LYS A 3 3.56 -6.79 -8.70
C LYS A 3 4.01 -5.33 -8.79
N LYS A 4 3.08 -4.38 -8.95
CA LYS A 4 3.38 -2.94 -8.99
C LYS A 4 3.90 -2.43 -7.64
N LEU A 5 3.33 -2.88 -6.53
CA LEU A 5 3.85 -2.56 -5.19
C LEU A 5 5.29 -3.05 -5.03
N GLN A 6 5.57 -4.29 -5.47
CA GLN A 6 6.92 -4.85 -5.49
C GLN A 6 7.88 -4.05 -6.39
N ASP A 7 7.43 -3.60 -7.57
CA ASP A 7 8.21 -2.72 -8.46
C ASP A 7 8.56 -1.37 -7.79
N TYR A 8 7.70 -0.88 -6.88
CA TYR A 8 7.94 0.31 -6.07
C TYR A 8 8.86 0.06 -4.84
N GLY A 9 9.36 -1.17 -4.68
CA GLY A 9 10.24 -1.58 -3.59
C GLY A 9 9.51 -1.92 -2.29
N ILE A 10 8.19 -2.18 -2.35
CA ILE A 10 7.39 -2.60 -1.21
C ILE A 10 7.38 -4.12 -1.18
N HIS A 11 7.84 -4.72 -0.09
CA HIS A 11 7.71 -6.15 0.10
C HIS A 11 6.22 -6.49 0.30
N VAL A 12 5.70 -7.39 -0.53
CA VAL A 12 4.33 -7.93 -0.40
C VAL A 12 4.47 -9.44 -0.18
N PRO A 13 4.13 -9.96 1.01
CA PRO A 13 4.18 -11.40 1.27
C PRO A 13 3.12 -12.17 0.48
N GLU A 14 3.27 -13.49 0.44
CA GLU A 14 2.28 -14.36 -0.20
C GLU A 14 0.97 -14.40 0.60
N GLY A 15 -0.14 -14.69 -0.10
CA GLY A 15 -1.47 -14.75 0.51
C GLY A 15 -2.24 -13.43 0.51
N ASN A 16 -3.34 -13.43 1.24
CA ASN A 16 -4.34 -12.37 1.21
C ASN A 16 -4.21 -11.37 2.34
N ARG A 17 -3.27 -11.55 3.26
CA ARG A 17 -3.02 -10.62 4.36
C ARG A 17 -1.56 -10.65 4.78
N GLY A 18 -1.09 -9.57 5.36
CA GLY A 18 0.25 -9.49 5.92
C GLY A 18 0.72 -8.07 6.11
N GLU A 19 2.00 -7.91 6.38
CA GLU A 19 2.63 -6.61 6.56
C GLU A 19 3.35 -6.19 5.26
N LEU A 20 3.16 -4.91 4.91
CA LEU A 20 3.91 -4.17 3.91
C LEU A 20 4.88 -3.25 4.64
N SER A 21 6.16 -3.33 4.30
CA SER A 21 7.16 -2.41 4.84
C SER A 21 8.09 -1.89 3.75
N GLY A 22 8.46 -0.62 3.85
CA GLY A 22 9.36 0.04 2.91
C GLY A 22 9.48 1.54 3.12
N LYS A 23 10.68 2.08 2.91
CA LYS A 23 10.96 3.54 2.99
C LYS A 23 10.49 4.19 4.31
N GLY A 24 10.54 3.44 5.42
CA GLY A 24 10.13 3.91 6.75
C GLY A 24 8.62 3.95 6.99
N VAL A 25 7.82 3.35 6.11
CA VAL A 25 6.38 3.13 6.28
C VAL A 25 6.15 1.66 6.57
N THR A 26 5.30 1.38 7.56
CA THR A 26 4.78 0.05 7.88
C THR A 26 3.26 0.09 7.72
N ALA A 27 2.69 -0.93 7.09
CA ALA A 27 1.26 -1.04 6.91
C ALA A 27 0.81 -2.50 6.89
N ASP A 28 -0.37 -2.77 7.42
CA ASP A 28 -1.03 -4.05 7.19
C ASP A 28 -1.81 -4.00 5.88
N TYR A 29 -1.85 -5.10 5.14
CA TYR A 29 -2.75 -5.25 4.01
C TYR A 29 -3.68 -6.45 4.19
N GLU A 30 -4.88 -6.32 3.65
CA GLU A 30 -5.85 -7.41 3.52
C GLU A 30 -6.52 -7.34 2.15
N TRP A 31 -6.64 -8.49 1.49
CA TRP A 31 -7.26 -8.66 0.19
C TRP A 31 -8.40 -9.66 0.32
N ASP A 32 -9.58 -9.31 -0.18
CA ASP A 32 -10.77 -10.18 -0.23
C ASP A 32 -10.69 -11.40 -1.18
N GLY A 33 -9.53 -11.65 -1.80
CA GLY A 33 -9.35 -12.63 -2.89
C GLY A 33 -9.96 -12.25 -4.26
N GLN A 34 -10.62 -11.12 -4.41
CA GLN A 34 -11.27 -10.67 -5.65
C GLN A 34 -10.77 -9.30 -6.10
N SER A 35 -11.21 -8.24 -5.44
CA SER A 35 -11.11 -6.87 -5.95
C SER A 35 -10.84 -5.81 -4.88
N ASN A 36 -11.15 -6.08 -3.62
CA ASN A 36 -10.93 -5.13 -2.54
C ASN A 36 -9.59 -5.39 -1.86
N LEU A 37 -8.75 -4.35 -1.87
CA LEU A 37 -7.50 -4.28 -1.11
C LEU A 37 -7.64 -3.20 -0.05
N THR A 38 -7.59 -3.60 1.20
CA THR A 38 -7.49 -2.70 2.36
C THR A 38 -6.03 -2.57 2.75
N ILE A 39 -5.55 -1.34 2.92
CA ILE A 39 -4.21 -1.06 3.45
C ILE A 39 -4.36 -0.16 4.67
N THR A 40 -3.84 -0.60 5.80
CA THR A 40 -3.87 0.12 7.08
C THR A 40 -2.45 0.55 7.43
N ILE A 41 -2.14 1.85 7.29
CA ILE A 41 -0.84 2.38 7.70
C ILE A 41 -0.74 2.34 9.23
N THR A 42 0.22 1.57 9.75
CA THR A 42 0.48 1.44 11.18
C THR A 42 1.60 2.37 11.63
N GLU A 43 2.60 2.61 10.76
CA GLU A 43 3.71 3.51 11.02
C GLU A 43 4.05 4.36 9.79
N LYS A 44 4.41 5.63 10.02
CA LYS A 44 4.89 6.53 8.97
C LYS A 44 6.02 7.44 9.48
N PRO A 45 6.93 7.90 8.61
CA PRO A 45 7.89 8.92 8.98
C PRO A 45 7.18 10.21 9.40
N PHE A 46 7.70 10.89 10.42
CA PHE A 46 7.10 12.14 10.91
C PHE A 46 7.02 13.23 9.81
N ILE A 47 7.98 13.23 8.88
CA ILE A 47 8.04 14.15 7.74
C ILE A 47 6.93 13.93 6.69
N VAL A 48 6.22 12.80 6.72
CA VAL A 48 5.15 12.50 5.76
C VAL A 48 3.80 12.90 6.35
N SER A 49 3.12 13.88 5.75
CA SER A 49 1.76 14.23 6.16
C SER A 49 0.73 13.18 5.70
N CYS A 50 -0.38 13.06 6.42
CA CYS A 50 -1.47 12.17 6.02
C CYS A 50 -2.04 12.55 4.64
N ASP A 51 -2.12 13.85 4.32
CA ASP A 51 -2.54 14.33 3.00
C ASP A 51 -1.60 13.84 1.89
N THR A 52 -0.28 13.99 2.10
CA THR A 52 0.73 13.50 1.14
C THR A 52 0.61 12.00 0.92
N ALA A 53 0.47 11.24 2.01
CA ALA A 53 0.27 9.79 1.94
C ALA A 53 -1.01 9.43 1.17
N ALA A 54 -2.13 10.06 1.50
CA ALA A 54 -3.42 9.83 0.85
C ALA A 54 -3.37 10.16 -0.64
N ARG A 55 -2.71 11.25 -1.02
CA ARG A 55 -2.53 11.64 -2.42
C ARG A 55 -1.73 10.61 -3.19
N LYS A 56 -0.58 10.18 -2.64
CA LYS A 56 0.27 9.17 -3.29
C LYS A 56 -0.42 7.81 -3.43
N ILE A 57 -1.20 7.40 -2.44
CA ILE A 57 -2.00 6.17 -2.53
C ILE A 57 -3.07 6.31 -3.61
N LYS A 58 -3.78 7.44 -3.68
CA LYS A 58 -4.77 7.69 -4.75
C LYS A 58 -4.12 7.68 -6.14
N ASP A 59 -2.95 8.28 -6.29
CA ASP A 59 -2.20 8.27 -7.55
C ASP A 59 -1.86 6.84 -7.96
N PHE A 60 -1.37 6.02 -7.03
CA PHE A 60 -1.09 4.59 -7.26
C PHE A 60 -2.34 3.79 -7.66
N VAL A 61 -3.47 4.02 -6.99
CA VAL A 61 -4.74 3.35 -7.32
C VAL A 61 -5.19 3.70 -8.73
N LYS A 62 -5.10 4.98 -9.12
CA LYS A 62 -5.40 5.45 -10.48
C LYS A 62 -4.48 4.82 -11.53
N GLU A 63 -3.19 4.67 -11.25
CA GLU A 63 -2.26 3.96 -12.15
C GLU A 63 -2.64 2.49 -12.35
N CYS A 64 -3.30 1.88 -11.36
CA CYS A 64 -3.84 0.53 -11.46
C CYS A 64 -5.25 0.48 -12.09
N HIS A 65 -5.73 1.59 -12.67
CA HIS A 65 -7.09 1.76 -13.18
C HIS A 65 -8.21 1.56 -12.13
N GLY A 66 -7.88 1.67 -10.84
CA GLY A 66 -8.84 1.75 -9.77
C GLY A 66 -9.37 3.19 -9.60
N SER A 67 -10.51 3.33 -8.93
CA SER A 67 -11.18 4.61 -8.63
C SER A 67 -11.01 5.00 -7.18
#